data_AF-A0A2S3U9U8-F1
#
_entry.id   AF-A0A2S3U9U8-F1
#
_cell.length_a   1.000
_cell.length_b   1.000
_cell.length_c   1.000
_cell.angle_alpha   90.00
_cell.angle_beta   90.00
_cell.angle_gamma   90.00
#
_symmetry.space_group_name_H-M   'P 1'
#
loop_
_entity.id
_entity.type
_entity.pdbx_description
1 polymer ?
#
loop_
_entity_poly.entity_id
_entity_poly.type
_entity_poly.pdbx_seq_one_letter_code
_entity_poly.pdbx_strand_id
1 'polypeptide(L)'
;MKSIKKEKGLYHGCENKVVMTMAVLSGVSLAVPLNANAKTNTYKRTKTTKVAKKAYYTTNTTASTYKANGKINKWTFKKNHALKNYKNTTWTRTQKTYISMHGKKVLYYWVHNSKNNATGWIWSGYLKAGKNYQGTTAKAASGSYQKNTARNGKIYTFKPGGNSYIKFTKPKSIATKTTYTRSKTRTVYKAGKSYTYYYVTSANKKTKGWVWNKYMKSGAYKKATSTAAKTSSTSSRLRLQVNHQVARHLRRQPARPVLLQVVKPVQFCNNCKLIVKSK
;
A
#
# COMPACT_ATOMS: atom_id res chain seq x y z
N MET A 1 -43.38 -13.07 27.92
CA MET A 1 -42.98 -11.66 27.73
C MET A 1 -41.61 -11.42 28.39
N LYS A 2 -40.69 -10.76 27.67
CA LYS A 2 -39.41 -10.14 28.11
C LYS A 2 -38.34 -11.04 28.76
N SER A 3 -37.41 -11.53 27.93
CA SER A 3 -36.05 -11.86 28.36
C SER A 3 -35.11 -10.73 27.92
N ILE A 4 -34.61 -9.93 28.87
CA ILE A 4 -33.64 -8.86 28.64
C ILE A 4 -32.25 -9.47 28.77
N LYS A 5 -31.63 -9.81 27.63
CA LYS A 5 -30.19 -10.13 27.57
C LYS A 5 -29.38 -8.83 27.68
N LYS A 6 -28.76 -8.64 28.83
CA LYS A 6 -27.82 -7.56 29.15
C LYS A 6 -26.49 -7.83 28.42
N GLU A 7 -26.25 -7.19 27.28
CA GLU A 7 -24.95 -7.26 26.59
C GLU A 7 -23.88 -6.51 27.41
N LYS A 8 -22.89 -7.26 27.89
CA LYS A 8 -21.62 -6.75 28.42
C LYS A 8 -20.81 -6.15 27.27
N GLY A 9 -20.74 -4.82 27.22
CA GLY A 9 -19.82 -4.08 26.35
C GLY A 9 -18.48 -3.85 27.04
N LEU A 10 -17.49 -4.67 26.68
CA LEU A 10 -16.12 -4.66 27.19
C LEU A 10 -15.39 -3.34 26.83
N TYR A 11 -14.83 -2.70 27.85
CA TYR A 11 -14.01 -1.49 27.83
C TYR A 11 -12.61 -1.76 27.26
N HIS A 12 -11.94 -0.71 26.75
CA HIS A 12 -10.48 -0.63 26.71
C HIS A 12 -10.05 0.76 27.23
N GLY A 13 -9.51 0.76 28.45
CA GLY A 13 -8.24 1.41 28.79
C GLY A 13 -8.20 2.93 28.99
N CYS A 14 -8.55 3.38 30.20
CA CYS A 14 -7.83 4.42 30.94
C CYS A 14 -7.91 4.01 32.42
N GLU A 15 -7.00 3.15 32.85
CA GLU A 15 -6.88 2.77 34.26
C GLU A 15 -6.16 3.89 35.03
N ASN A 16 -6.87 4.59 35.91
CA ASN A 16 -6.27 5.17 37.10
C ASN A 16 -6.47 4.15 38.22
N LYS A 17 -5.40 3.50 38.64
CA LYS A 17 -5.39 2.70 39.87
C LYS A 17 -5.31 3.67 41.05
N VAL A 18 -6.39 3.79 41.81
CA VAL A 18 -6.34 4.30 43.18
C VAL A 18 -6.74 3.15 44.07
N VAL A 19 -5.75 2.59 44.77
CA VAL A 19 -5.91 1.63 45.86
C VAL A 19 -6.38 2.43 47.06
N MET A 20 -7.54 2.11 47.62
CA MET A 20 -8.05 2.74 48.84
C MET A 20 -8.20 1.65 49.91
N THR A 21 -7.31 1.71 50.89
CA THR A 21 -7.25 0.84 52.06
C THR A 21 -8.37 1.21 53.03
N MET A 22 -9.12 0.21 53.51
CA MET A 22 -10.19 0.33 54.50
C MET A 22 -9.60 0.49 55.90
N ALA A 23 -10.06 1.51 56.63
CA ALA A 23 -10.03 1.55 58.10
C ALA A 23 -11.45 1.84 58.58
N VAL A 24 -12.05 0.88 59.28
CA VAL A 24 -13.38 0.98 59.89
C VAL A 24 -13.18 1.46 61.33
N LEU A 25 -13.66 2.66 61.66
CA LEU A 25 -13.89 3.08 63.04
C LEU A 25 -15.28 3.70 63.15
N SER A 26 -16.06 3.15 64.07
CA SER A 26 -17.46 3.43 64.38
C SER A 26 -17.64 4.82 65.00
N GLY A 27 -18.58 5.61 64.47
CA GLY A 27 -19.03 6.87 65.06
C GLY A 27 -20.39 7.25 64.48
N VAL A 28 -21.39 7.38 65.34
CA VAL A 28 -22.75 7.81 64.99
C VAL A 28 -22.71 9.26 64.53
N SER A 29 -23.07 9.52 63.27
CA SER A 29 -23.21 10.87 62.73
C SER A 29 -24.51 11.01 61.94
N LEU A 30 -25.24 12.07 62.26
CA LEU A 30 -26.54 12.49 61.74
C LEU A 30 -26.65 12.32 60.21
N ALA A 31 -27.70 11.63 59.78
CA ALA A 31 -28.00 11.42 58.36
C ALA A 31 -28.50 12.71 57.71
N VAL A 32 -27.58 13.50 57.16
CA VAL A 32 -27.92 14.50 56.15
C VAL A 32 -28.26 13.75 54.86
N PRO A 33 -29.44 13.96 54.25
CA PRO A 33 -29.71 13.41 52.93
C PRO A 33 -28.76 14.11 51.94
N LEU A 34 -27.68 13.44 51.58
CA LEU A 34 -26.92 13.77 50.39
C LEU A 34 -27.85 13.55 49.21
N ASN A 35 -28.49 14.61 48.73
CA ASN A 35 -29.08 14.67 47.41
C ASN A 35 -27.94 14.53 46.40
N ALA A 36 -27.49 13.30 46.18
CA ALA A 36 -26.69 12.93 45.04
C ALA A 36 -27.57 13.17 43.81
N ASN A 37 -27.55 14.40 43.29
CA ASN A 37 -28.00 14.69 41.95
C ASN A 37 -27.14 13.83 41.03
N ALA A 38 -27.63 12.64 40.69
CA ALA A 38 -27.03 11.76 39.71
C ALA A 38 -26.98 12.58 38.42
N LYS A 39 -25.80 13.16 38.13
CA LYS A 39 -25.53 13.87 36.89
C LYS A 39 -25.82 12.87 35.78
N THR A 40 -27.01 12.97 35.19
CA THR A 40 -27.43 12.08 34.11
C THR A 40 -26.38 12.22 33.04
N ASN A 41 -25.53 11.19 32.91
CA ASN A 41 -24.24 11.27 32.23
C ASN A 41 -24.48 11.18 30.73
N THR A 42 -25.19 12.17 30.23
CA THR A 42 -25.71 12.20 28.89
C THR A 42 -24.63 12.74 27.99
N TYR A 43 -24.28 11.97 26.96
CA TYR A 43 -23.30 12.41 25.99
C TYR A 43 -23.82 13.64 25.25
N LYS A 44 -22.95 14.64 25.11
CA LYS A 44 -23.24 15.87 24.37
C LYS A 44 -22.33 15.93 23.16
N ARG A 45 -22.80 16.48 22.05
CA ARG A 45 -21.95 16.72 20.88
C ARG A 45 -21.88 18.20 20.54
N THR A 46 -20.81 18.64 19.88
CA THR A 46 -20.78 19.96 19.26
C THR A 46 -21.62 19.99 17.99
N LYS A 47 -21.88 21.20 17.47
CA LYS A 47 -22.39 21.37 16.11
C LYS A 47 -21.48 20.62 15.13
N THR A 48 -22.09 19.97 14.15
CA THR A 48 -21.36 19.30 13.08
C THR A 48 -20.82 20.34 12.11
N THR A 49 -19.53 20.25 11.79
CA THR A 49 -18.89 21.14 10.81
C THR A 49 -18.43 20.34 9.60
N LYS A 50 -18.72 20.84 8.40
CA LYS A 50 -18.11 20.33 7.16
C LYS A 50 -16.60 20.58 7.21
N VAL A 51 -15.83 19.67 6.64
CA VAL A 51 -14.37 19.79 6.55
C VAL A 51 -13.88 19.31 5.20
N ALA A 52 -12.67 19.71 4.83
CA ALA A 52 -12.01 19.20 3.63
C ALA A 52 -11.98 17.66 3.62
N LYS A 53 -12.26 17.10 2.44
CA LYS A 53 -12.25 15.65 2.22
C LYS A 53 -10.87 15.10 2.51
N LYS A 54 -10.79 14.06 3.33
CA LYS A 54 -9.52 13.39 3.64
C LYS A 54 -9.72 11.88 3.73
N ALA A 55 -8.83 11.14 3.08
CA ALA A 55 -8.86 9.69 3.05
C ALA A 55 -8.21 9.10 4.31
N TYR A 56 -8.86 8.07 4.84
CA TYR A 56 -8.41 7.28 5.97
C TYR A 56 -8.62 5.78 5.70
N TYR A 57 -7.98 4.96 6.49
CA TYR A 57 -8.25 3.53 6.60
C TYR A 57 -8.25 3.14 8.09
N THR A 58 -8.71 1.94 8.39
CA THR A 58 -8.71 1.41 9.76
C THR A 58 -8.17 -0.01 9.78
N THR A 59 -7.44 -0.34 10.83
CA THR A 59 -7.02 -1.71 11.14
C THR A 59 -7.83 -2.30 12.29
N ASN A 60 -8.74 -1.52 12.88
CA ASN A 60 -9.51 -1.93 14.04
C ASN A 60 -10.59 -2.96 13.65
N THR A 61 -10.67 -4.05 14.42
CA THR A 61 -11.57 -5.19 14.21
C THR A 61 -12.76 -5.23 15.18
N THR A 62 -12.71 -4.47 16.26
CA THR A 62 -13.71 -4.51 17.35
C THR A 62 -14.67 -3.33 17.31
N ALA A 63 -14.24 -2.19 16.77
CA ALA A 63 -15.02 -0.97 16.70
C ALA A 63 -16.07 -0.99 15.58
N SER A 64 -16.99 -0.04 15.65
CA SER A 64 -18.06 0.18 14.68
C SER A 64 -18.15 1.64 14.26
N THR A 65 -18.78 1.89 13.12
CA THR A 65 -19.36 3.20 12.83
C THR A 65 -20.69 3.36 13.58
N TYR A 66 -21.12 4.60 13.78
CA TYR A 66 -22.38 4.93 14.46
C TYR A 66 -23.27 5.79 13.57
N LYS A 67 -24.59 5.59 13.67
CA LYS A 67 -25.58 6.45 13.01
C LYS A 67 -25.62 7.83 13.70
N ALA A 68 -26.05 8.85 12.97
CA ALA A 68 -26.37 10.14 13.57
C ALA A 68 -27.69 10.02 14.36
N ASN A 69 -27.64 9.97 15.70
CA ASN A 69 -28.85 9.88 16.52
C ASN A 69 -28.80 10.81 17.73
N GLY A 70 -29.98 11.23 18.17
CA GLY A 70 -30.13 12.06 19.34
C GLY A 70 -29.89 13.55 19.10
N LYS A 71 -30.17 14.35 20.12
CA LYS A 71 -30.04 15.80 20.11
C LYS A 71 -28.61 16.21 20.50
N ILE A 72 -28.23 17.47 20.27
CA ILE A 72 -26.92 18.03 20.65
C ILE A 72 -26.58 17.75 22.12
N ASN A 73 -27.53 17.94 23.03
CA ASN A 73 -27.35 17.72 24.47
C ASN A 73 -27.70 16.30 24.93
N LYS A 74 -28.17 15.44 24.01
CA LYS A 74 -28.61 14.06 24.28
C LYS A 74 -28.21 13.12 23.14
N TRP A 75 -26.91 12.92 22.96
CA TRP A 75 -26.34 12.04 21.93
C TRP A 75 -26.43 10.57 22.35
N THR A 76 -26.74 9.69 21.37
CA THR A 76 -26.77 8.23 21.60
C THR A 76 -25.98 7.49 20.52
N PHE A 77 -25.24 6.46 20.95
CA PHE A 77 -24.46 5.62 20.06
C PHE A 77 -25.28 4.42 19.58
N LYS A 78 -25.87 4.52 18.39
CA LYS A 78 -26.45 3.36 17.70
C LYS A 78 -25.44 2.80 16.70
N LYS A 79 -24.97 1.58 16.95
CA LYS A 79 -24.04 0.86 16.04
C LYS A 79 -24.63 0.84 14.62
N ASN A 80 -23.77 1.00 13.62
CA ASN A 80 -24.16 0.96 12.20
C ASN A 80 -23.39 -0.12 11.44
N HIS A 81 -22.07 0.04 11.27
CA HIS A 81 -21.25 -0.92 10.54
C HIS A 81 -20.03 -1.35 11.35
N ALA A 82 -19.84 -2.67 11.51
CA ALA A 82 -18.65 -3.20 12.17
C ALA A 82 -17.39 -2.99 11.29
N LEU A 83 -16.33 -2.40 11.85
CA LEU A 83 -15.13 -2.02 11.08
C LEU A 83 -14.32 -3.23 10.56
N LYS A 84 -14.43 -4.40 11.19
CA LYS A 84 -13.81 -5.65 10.71
C LYS A 84 -14.14 -5.97 9.25
N ASN A 85 -15.33 -5.59 8.79
CA ASN A 85 -15.81 -5.86 7.42
C ASN A 85 -15.22 -4.88 6.37
N TYR A 86 -14.47 -3.86 6.83
CA TYR A 86 -14.00 -2.73 6.04
C TYR A 86 -12.48 -2.49 6.15
N LYS A 87 -11.72 -3.42 6.73
CA LYS A 87 -10.25 -3.31 6.88
C LYS A 87 -9.52 -3.02 5.57
N ASN A 88 -10.03 -3.58 4.47
CA ASN A 88 -9.45 -3.44 3.14
C ASN A 88 -10.18 -2.36 2.32
N THR A 89 -10.54 -1.23 2.94
CA THR A 89 -11.27 -0.17 2.22
C THR A 89 -10.79 1.20 2.67
N THR A 90 -11.16 2.23 1.91
CA THR A 90 -10.90 3.63 2.25
C THR A 90 -12.17 4.27 2.81
N TRP A 91 -12.01 5.02 3.89
CA TRP A 91 -13.01 5.89 4.49
C TRP A 91 -12.67 7.34 4.17
N THR A 92 -13.57 8.06 3.51
CA THR A 92 -13.39 9.49 3.21
C THR A 92 -14.15 10.31 4.23
N ARG A 93 -13.42 11.07 5.05
CA ARG A 93 -14.00 12.05 5.98
C ARG A 93 -14.60 13.21 5.21
N THR A 94 -15.78 13.67 5.61
CA THR A 94 -16.42 14.89 5.06
C THR A 94 -16.87 15.87 6.15
N GLN A 95 -17.07 15.41 7.39
CA GLN A 95 -17.52 16.25 8.51
C GLN A 95 -16.84 15.84 9.82
N LYS A 96 -16.87 16.72 10.83
CA LYS A 96 -16.41 16.44 12.20
C LYS A 96 -17.39 16.94 13.26
N THR A 97 -17.33 16.33 14.43
CA THR A 97 -17.98 16.78 15.68
C THR A 97 -17.16 16.30 16.88
N TYR A 98 -17.25 16.99 18.01
CA TYR A 98 -16.70 16.49 19.27
C TYR A 98 -17.83 15.95 20.13
N ILE A 99 -17.65 14.77 20.69
CA ILE A 99 -18.61 14.14 21.63
C ILE A 99 -17.98 14.18 23.01
N SER A 100 -18.66 14.84 23.96
CA SER A 100 -18.32 14.88 25.37
C SER A 100 -18.88 13.64 26.05
N MET A 101 -17.99 12.75 26.49
CA MET A 101 -18.30 11.52 27.21
C MET A 101 -17.59 11.58 28.56
N HIS A 102 -18.35 11.52 29.65
CA HIS A 102 -17.80 11.57 31.01
C HIS A 102 -16.82 12.75 31.23
N GLY A 103 -17.19 13.94 30.75
CA GLY A 103 -16.36 15.15 30.85
C GLY A 103 -15.23 15.27 29.82
N LYS A 104 -14.92 14.24 29.03
CA LYS A 104 -13.86 14.26 28.01
C LYS A 104 -14.43 14.50 26.62
N LYS A 105 -13.88 15.46 25.88
CA LYS A 105 -14.23 15.73 24.47
C LYS A 105 -13.44 14.83 23.53
N VAL A 106 -14.14 14.11 22.68
CA VAL A 106 -13.55 13.14 21.76
C VAL A 106 -13.97 13.44 20.32
N LEU A 107 -13.02 13.48 19.39
CA LEU A 107 -13.25 13.84 18.00
C LEU A 107 -13.83 12.67 17.19
N TYR A 108 -14.97 12.90 16.54
CA TYR A 108 -15.60 11.96 15.62
C TYR A 108 -15.65 12.53 14.21
N TYR A 109 -15.45 11.65 13.23
CA TYR A 109 -15.53 11.96 11.81
C TYR A 109 -16.73 11.27 11.18
N TRP A 110 -17.48 12.03 10.37
CA TRP A 110 -18.45 11.45 9.44
C TRP A 110 -17.70 11.01 8.20
N VAL A 111 -17.83 9.73 7.86
CA VAL A 111 -17.06 9.13 6.77
C VAL A 111 -17.94 8.40 5.76
N HIS A 112 -17.42 8.25 4.55
CA HIS A 112 -18.03 7.48 3.45
C HIS A 112 -17.06 6.39 2.99
N ASN A 113 -17.54 5.15 2.88
CA ASN A 113 -16.74 4.01 2.45
C ASN A 113 -16.66 3.94 0.93
N SER A 114 -15.48 3.65 0.41
CA SER A 114 -15.24 3.57 -1.02
C SER A 114 -15.74 2.28 -1.69
N LYS A 115 -16.03 1.21 -0.94
CA LYS A 115 -16.46 -0.08 -1.49
C LYS A 115 -17.95 -0.14 -1.79
N ASN A 116 -18.79 0.41 -0.91
CA ASN A 116 -20.25 0.22 -0.93
C ASN A 116 -21.02 1.45 -0.40
N ASN A 117 -20.40 2.63 -0.37
CA ASN A 117 -21.00 3.86 0.14
C ASN A 117 -21.49 3.80 1.60
N ALA A 118 -21.07 2.81 2.40
CA ALA A 118 -21.37 2.76 3.83
C ALA A 118 -20.94 4.06 4.51
N THR A 119 -21.76 4.58 5.44
CA THR A 119 -21.48 5.84 6.15
C THR A 119 -21.55 5.69 7.66
N GLY A 120 -21.06 6.69 8.38
CA GLY A 120 -21.24 6.76 9.83
C GLY A 120 -20.22 7.62 10.53
N TRP A 121 -20.47 7.85 11.81
CA TRP A 121 -19.52 8.47 12.73
C TRP A 121 -18.51 7.45 13.22
N ILE A 122 -17.23 7.76 13.11
CA ILE A 122 -16.12 6.96 13.64
C ILE A 122 -15.26 7.85 14.53
N TRP A 123 -14.83 7.34 15.68
CA TRP A 123 -13.83 8.01 16.49
C TRP A 123 -12.52 8.16 15.70
N SER A 124 -11.94 9.37 15.69
CA SER A 124 -10.74 9.66 14.92
C SER A 124 -9.54 8.76 15.31
N GLY A 125 -9.46 8.32 16.57
CA GLY A 125 -8.38 7.43 17.04
C GLY A 125 -8.37 6.04 16.38
N TYR A 126 -9.47 5.60 15.77
CA TYR A 126 -9.52 4.35 15.01
C TYR A 126 -9.07 4.49 13.54
N LEU A 127 -8.73 5.70 13.10
CA LEU A 127 -8.45 6.01 11.71
C LEU A 127 -6.98 6.39 11.49
N LYS A 128 -6.38 5.79 10.46
CA LYS A 128 -5.04 6.10 9.97
C LYS A 128 -5.16 6.83 8.64
N ALA A 129 -4.36 7.88 8.43
CA ALA A 129 -4.45 8.68 7.21
C ALA A 129 -3.99 7.89 5.98
N GLY A 130 -4.66 8.11 4.84
CA GLY A 130 -4.28 7.53 3.56
C GLY A 130 -5.34 6.61 2.96
N LYS A 131 -5.06 6.17 1.73
CA LYS A 131 -5.94 5.29 0.95
C LYS A 131 -5.58 3.82 1.20
N ASN A 132 -6.58 2.94 1.11
CA ASN A 132 -6.40 1.51 1.22
C ASN A 132 -7.32 0.76 0.26
N TYR A 133 -6.72 -0.17 -0.49
CA TYR A 133 -7.32 -0.93 -1.59
C TYR A 133 -8.05 -0.03 -2.59
N GLN A 134 -7.54 1.16 -2.86
CA GLN A 134 -7.98 2.02 -3.96
C GLN A 134 -6.96 2.00 -5.08
N GLY A 135 -7.37 2.30 -6.30
CA GLY A 135 -6.49 2.34 -7.47
C GLY A 135 -6.66 3.61 -8.29
N THR A 136 -5.67 3.90 -9.12
CA THR A 136 -5.81 4.89 -10.20
C THR A 136 -6.35 4.23 -11.45
N THR A 137 -6.83 5.04 -12.40
CA THR A 137 -7.13 4.57 -13.76
C THR A 137 -5.87 3.97 -14.37
N ALA A 138 -6.05 2.87 -15.09
CA ALA A 138 -4.96 2.21 -15.77
C ALA A 138 -4.51 3.04 -16.98
N LYS A 139 -3.21 3.25 -17.11
CA LYS A 139 -2.59 3.94 -18.24
C LYS A 139 -1.95 2.92 -19.17
N ALA A 140 -2.01 3.17 -20.48
CA ALA A 140 -1.29 2.36 -21.46
C ALA A 140 0.22 2.40 -21.19
N ALA A 141 0.89 1.29 -21.44
CA ALA A 141 2.34 1.18 -21.35
C ALA A 141 2.81 -0.06 -22.11
N SER A 142 4.04 -0.06 -22.59
CA SER A 142 4.66 -1.21 -23.28
C SER A 142 5.90 -1.68 -22.55
N GLY A 143 6.39 -2.89 -22.86
CA GLY A 143 7.67 -3.38 -22.38
C GLY A 143 7.66 -4.88 -22.10
N SER A 144 8.83 -5.50 -22.23
CA SER A 144 9.05 -6.93 -21.99
C SER A 144 9.69 -7.14 -20.63
N TYR A 145 9.21 -8.15 -19.92
CA TYR A 145 9.63 -8.46 -18.56
C TYR A 145 9.76 -9.98 -18.36
N GLN A 146 10.52 -10.35 -17.35
CA GLN A 146 10.61 -11.71 -16.83
C GLN A 146 10.42 -11.69 -15.31
N LYS A 147 10.25 -12.87 -14.69
CA LYS A 147 10.17 -12.96 -13.23
C LYS A 147 11.45 -12.43 -12.58
N ASN A 148 11.31 -11.60 -11.56
CA ASN A 148 12.41 -11.32 -10.63
C ASN A 148 12.58 -12.53 -9.69
N THR A 149 13.61 -13.35 -9.90
CA THR A 149 13.83 -14.59 -9.14
C THR A 149 14.14 -14.35 -7.66
N ALA A 150 14.64 -13.18 -7.29
CA ALA A 150 14.86 -12.81 -5.89
C ALA A 150 13.56 -12.57 -5.11
N ARG A 151 12.40 -12.60 -5.77
CA ARG A 151 11.11 -12.32 -5.13
C ARG A 151 10.04 -13.32 -5.56
N ASN A 152 9.35 -13.85 -4.56
CA ASN A 152 8.17 -14.66 -4.78
C ASN A 152 6.94 -13.74 -4.89
N GLY A 153 6.39 -13.69 -6.10
CA GLY A 153 5.27 -12.83 -6.45
C GLY A 153 4.09 -13.58 -7.08
N LYS A 154 2.94 -12.93 -7.10
CA LYS A 154 1.71 -13.44 -7.70
C LYS A 154 1.16 -12.46 -8.75
N ILE A 155 0.51 -13.01 -9.76
CA ILE A 155 -0.30 -12.30 -10.73
C ILE A 155 -1.75 -12.40 -10.26
N TYR A 156 -2.45 -11.28 -10.21
CA TYR A 156 -3.83 -11.20 -9.75
C TYR A 156 -4.75 -10.73 -10.87
N THR A 157 -5.99 -11.17 -10.81
CA THR A 157 -7.08 -10.44 -11.47
C THR A 157 -7.55 -9.34 -10.53
N PHE A 158 -7.78 -8.14 -11.06
CA PHE A 158 -8.53 -7.11 -10.35
C PHE A 158 -9.97 -7.18 -10.83
N LYS A 159 -10.94 -7.11 -9.92
CA LYS A 159 -12.35 -7.06 -10.32
C LYS A 159 -12.55 -5.90 -11.32
N PRO A 160 -13.19 -6.13 -12.48
CA PRO A 160 -13.43 -5.07 -13.47
C PRO A 160 -14.28 -3.94 -12.88
N GLY A 161 -14.10 -2.71 -13.39
CA GLY A 161 -15.06 -1.62 -13.18
C GLY A 161 -14.87 -0.69 -11.99
N GLY A 162 -13.68 -0.57 -11.36
CA GLY A 162 -13.54 0.43 -10.30
C GLY A 162 -12.13 0.80 -9.82
N ASN A 163 -11.99 2.09 -9.47
CA ASN A 163 -10.83 2.68 -8.78
C ASN A 163 -11.08 2.84 -7.27
N SER A 164 -12.35 2.84 -6.87
CA SER A 164 -12.78 3.07 -5.49
C SER A 164 -12.53 1.87 -4.56
N TYR A 165 -12.46 0.66 -5.11
CA TYR A 165 -12.08 -0.55 -4.38
C TYR A 165 -11.48 -1.61 -5.30
N ILE A 166 -10.21 -1.97 -5.08
CA ILE A 166 -9.46 -2.98 -5.81
C ILE A 166 -9.53 -4.31 -5.06
N LYS A 167 -10.37 -5.23 -5.53
CA LYS A 167 -10.39 -6.61 -5.04
C LYS A 167 -9.37 -7.44 -5.84
N PHE A 168 -8.37 -7.96 -5.14
CA PHE A 168 -7.39 -8.92 -5.67
C PHE A 168 -8.04 -10.30 -5.70
N THR A 169 -8.09 -10.94 -6.86
CA THR A 169 -8.67 -12.28 -7.05
C THR A 169 -7.79 -13.14 -7.94
N LYS A 170 -8.05 -14.45 -7.97
CA LYS A 170 -7.38 -15.42 -8.85
C LYS A 170 -5.84 -15.31 -8.81
N PRO A 171 -5.21 -15.47 -7.62
CA PRO A 171 -3.76 -15.42 -7.52
C PRO A 171 -3.15 -16.57 -8.34
N LYS A 172 -2.23 -16.23 -9.24
CA LYS A 172 -1.42 -17.20 -10.00
C LYS A 172 0.06 -16.97 -9.73
N SER A 173 0.84 -18.04 -9.65
CA SER A 173 2.30 -17.92 -9.56
C SER A 173 2.86 -17.35 -10.85
N ILE A 174 3.91 -16.52 -10.74
CA ILE A 174 4.66 -16.03 -11.90
C ILE A 174 5.58 -17.17 -12.37
N ALA A 175 5.47 -17.58 -13.63
CA ALA A 175 6.31 -18.61 -14.21
C ALA A 175 7.76 -18.12 -14.35
N THR A 176 8.72 -19.01 -14.08
CA THR A 176 10.12 -18.79 -14.43
C THR A 176 10.32 -19.00 -15.93
N LYS A 177 11.47 -18.57 -16.45
CA LYS A 177 11.88 -18.83 -17.84
C LYS A 177 10.85 -18.41 -18.90
N THR A 178 10.04 -17.41 -18.59
CA THR A 178 8.93 -16.93 -19.44
C THR A 178 9.03 -15.42 -19.61
N THR A 179 8.84 -14.95 -20.84
CA THR A 179 8.68 -13.53 -21.15
C THR A 179 7.22 -13.10 -20.99
N TYR A 180 7.03 -11.93 -20.40
CA TYR A 180 5.76 -11.27 -20.18
C TYR A 180 5.76 -9.90 -20.86
N THR A 181 4.71 -9.60 -21.61
CA THR A 181 4.49 -8.27 -22.18
C THR A 181 3.62 -7.44 -21.24
N ARG A 182 4.04 -6.22 -20.94
CA ARG A 182 3.24 -5.23 -20.21
C ARG A 182 2.41 -4.43 -21.20
N SER A 183 1.11 -4.29 -20.95
CA SER A 183 0.23 -3.42 -21.75
C SER A 183 -0.34 -2.23 -20.97
N LYS A 184 -0.37 -2.30 -19.64
CA LYS A 184 -0.90 -1.23 -18.78
C LYS A 184 -0.12 -1.10 -17.48
N THR A 185 -0.21 0.08 -16.88
CA THR A 185 0.25 0.35 -15.52
C THR A 185 -0.86 1.00 -14.70
N ARG A 186 -0.88 0.78 -13.39
CA ARG A 186 -1.70 1.57 -12.47
C ARG A 186 -1.11 1.58 -11.07
N THR A 187 -1.47 2.58 -10.28
CA THR A 187 -1.13 2.63 -8.85
C THR A 187 -2.26 2.02 -8.03
N VAL A 188 -1.92 1.19 -7.07
CA VAL A 188 -2.85 0.68 -6.04
C VAL A 188 -2.32 1.11 -4.67
N TYR A 189 -3.20 1.65 -3.83
CA TYR A 189 -2.88 2.07 -2.48
C TYR A 189 -3.18 0.94 -1.50
N LYS A 190 -2.24 0.62 -0.60
CA LYS A 190 -2.43 -0.33 0.49
C LYS A 190 -1.84 0.26 1.76
N ALA A 191 -2.65 0.34 2.82
CA ALA A 191 -2.27 0.91 4.11
C ALA A 191 -1.54 2.27 4.00
N GLY A 192 -2.08 3.18 3.19
CA GLY A 192 -1.50 4.51 2.96
C GLY A 192 -0.32 4.57 1.98
N LYS A 193 0.25 3.43 1.58
CA LYS A 193 1.38 3.36 0.64
C LYS A 193 0.91 3.09 -0.79
N SER A 194 1.61 3.62 -1.78
CA SER A 194 1.35 3.38 -3.21
C SER A 194 2.19 2.23 -3.77
N TYR A 195 1.59 1.41 -4.63
CA TYR A 195 2.22 0.28 -5.29
C TYR A 195 1.92 0.32 -6.79
N THR A 196 2.95 0.28 -7.62
CA THR A 196 2.78 0.26 -9.09
C THR A 196 2.58 -1.17 -9.58
N TYR A 197 1.43 -1.43 -10.21
CA TYR A 197 1.10 -2.70 -10.81
C TYR A 197 1.19 -2.63 -12.33
N TYR A 198 1.73 -3.69 -12.92
CA TYR A 198 1.77 -3.91 -14.36
C TYR A 198 0.69 -4.91 -14.74
N TYR A 199 -0.08 -4.60 -15.79
CA TYR A 199 -0.89 -5.62 -16.44
C TYR A 199 0.00 -6.34 -17.44
N VAL A 200 0.24 -7.62 -17.18
CA VAL A 200 1.13 -8.46 -17.99
C VAL A 200 0.39 -9.61 -18.64
N THR A 201 0.87 -10.05 -19.79
CA THR A 201 0.44 -11.25 -20.50
C THR A 201 1.66 -12.11 -20.80
N SER A 202 1.64 -13.39 -20.48
CA SER A 202 2.73 -14.32 -20.82
C SER A 202 2.81 -14.51 -22.34
N ALA A 203 4.00 -14.82 -22.86
CA ALA A 203 4.21 -15.06 -24.29
C ALA A 203 3.25 -16.14 -24.87
N ASN A 204 3.01 -17.21 -24.11
CA ASN A 204 2.05 -18.27 -24.47
C ASN A 204 0.57 -17.90 -24.23
N LYS A 205 0.27 -16.66 -23.84
CA LYS A 205 -1.08 -16.11 -23.56
C LYS A 205 -1.90 -16.81 -22.45
N LYS A 206 -1.37 -17.88 -21.82
CA LYS A 206 -2.05 -18.66 -20.78
C LYS A 206 -2.20 -17.91 -19.43
N THR A 207 -1.30 -16.98 -19.14
CA THR A 207 -1.31 -16.22 -17.88
C THR A 207 -1.35 -14.73 -18.15
N LYS A 208 -2.37 -14.04 -17.62
CA LYS A 208 -2.48 -12.59 -17.67
C LYS A 208 -3.02 -12.03 -16.36
N GLY A 209 -2.68 -10.78 -16.06
CA GLY A 209 -3.22 -10.06 -14.91
C GLY A 209 -2.27 -8.99 -14.38
N TRP A 210 -2.62 -8.46 -13.21
CA TRP A 210 -1.89 -7.43 -12.50
C TRP A 210 -0.82 -8.02 -11.58
N VAL A 211 0.42 -7.61 -11.79
CA VAL A 211 1.58 -8.00 -10.99
C VAL A 211 2.24 -6.75 -10.41
N TRP A 212 2.69 -6.81 -9.16
CA TRP A 212 3.46 -5.71 -8.58
C TRP A 212 4.82 -5.60 -9.30
N ASN A 213 5.21 -4.39 -9.69
CA ASN A 213 6.37 -4.18 -10.55
C ASN A 213 7.68 -4.77 -9.99
N LYS A 214 7.88 -4.76 -8.67
CA LYS A 214 9.10 -5.32 -8.03
C LYS A 214 9.25 -6.83 -8.25
N TYR A 215 8.17 -7.55 -8.56
CA TYR A 215 8.23 -8.97 -8.90
C TYR A 215 8.67 -9.23 -10.35
N MET A 216 8.87 -8.18 -11.14
CA MET A 216 9.27 -8.27 -12.55
C MET A 216 10.64 -7.64 -12.75
N LYS A 217 11.48 -8.31 -13.54
CA LYS A 217 12.75 -7.79 -14.05
C LYS A 217 12.54 -7.37 -15.50
N SER A 218 13.06 -6.21 -15.88
CA SER A 218 12.97 -5.72 -17.26
C SER A 218 13.73 -6.64 -18.23
N GLY A 219 13.27 -6.71 -19.48
CA GLY A 219 13.85 -7.53 -20.53
C GLY A 219 13.15 -8.88 -20.70
N ALA A 220 13.23 -9.41 -21.92
CA ALA A 220 12.78 -10.77 -22.22
C ALA A 220 13.66 -11.80 -21.51
N TYR A 221 13.08 -12.96 -21.22
CA TYR A 221 13.86 -14.11 -20.79
C TYR A 221 14.78 -14.55 -21.92
N LYS A 222 16.07 -14.67 -21.62
CA LYS A 222 17.07 -15.26 -22.49
C LYS A 222 17.43 -16.62 -21.92
N LYS A 223 17.27 -17.69 -22.72
CA LYS A 223 17.84 -18.99 -22.36
C LYS A 223 19.35 -18.82 -22.36
N ALA A 224 20.03 -19.26 -21.32
CA ALA A 224 21.49 -19.29 -21.35
C ALA A 224 21.90 -20.24 -22.48
N THR A 225 22.52 -19.69 -23.53
CA THR A 225 23.24 -20.49 -24.50
C THR A 225 24.58 -20.79 -23.85
N SER A 226 24.84 -22.07 -23.55
CA SER A 226 26.17 -22.51 -23.19
C SER A 226 27.04 -22.35 -24.43
N THR A 227 27.71 -21.21 -24.57
CA THR A 227 28.92 -21.18 -25.38
C THR A 227 29.90 -22.05 -24.62
N ALA A 228 30.14 -23.27 -25.12
CA ALA A 228 31.20 -24.11 -24.60
C ALA A 228 32.47 -23.27 -24.62
N ALA A 229 33.02 -23.01 -23.43
CA ALA A 229 34.36 -22.47 -23.33
C ALA A 229 35.26 -23.52 -24.01
N LYS A 230 35.84 -23.17 -25.17
CA LYS A 230 36.97 -23.92 -25.73
C LYS A 230 38.09 -23.80 -24.69
N THR A 231 38.18 -24.77 -23.80
CA THR A 231 39.35 -24.96 -22.95
C THR A 231 40.46 -25.43 -23.89
N SER A 232 41.26 -24.50 -24.42
CA SER A 232 42.56 -24.82 -24.97
C SER A 232 43.45 -25.23 -23.81
N SER A 233 43.41 -26.52 -23.47
CA SER A 233 44.35 -27.15 -22.55
C SER A 233 45.72 -27.19 -23.21
N THR A 234 46.47 -26.10 -23.10
CA THR A 234 47.92 -26.14 -23.31
C THR A 234 48.49 -26.99 -22.19
N SER A 235 48.82 -28.23 -22.54
CA SER A 235 49.54 -29.19 -21.71
C SER A 235 50.84 -28.55 -21.23
N SER A 236 50.86 -28.09 -19.98
CA SER A 236 52.08 -27.64 -19.30
C SER A 236 52.90 -28.89 -18.94
N ARG A 237 53.71 -29.34 -19.91
CA ARG A 237 54.78 -30.31 -19.70
C ARG A 237 55.77 -29.67 -18.72
N LEU A 238 55.81 -30.17 -17.48
CA LEU A 238 56.87 -29.87 -16.52
C LEU A 238 58.21 -30.23 -17.18
N ARG A 239 59.03 -29.24 -17.50
CA ARG A 239 60.42 -29.43 -17.89
C ARG A 239 61.27 -28.67 -16.88
N LEU A 240 62.04 -29.40 -16.08
CA LEU A 240 63.20 -28.89 -15.36
C LEU A 240 64.04 -28.08 -16.34
N GLN A 241 64.25 -26.79 -16.06
CA GLN A 241 65.30 -26.01 -16.71
C GLN A 241 66.34 -25.62 -15.67
N VAL A 242 67.50 -26.26 -15.84
CA VAL A 242 68.78 -25.83 -15.30
C VAL A 242 69.15 -24.50 -15.99
N ASN A 243 69.50 -23.51 -15.19
CA ASN A 243 70.03 -22.21 -15.61
C ASN A 243 71.38 -22.37 -16.31
N HIS A 244 71.54 -21.85 -17.53
CA HIS A 244 72.83 -21.32 -18.00
C HIS A 244 72.64 -20.19 -19.03
N GLN A 245 73.01 -18.99 -18.59
CA GLN A 245 73.85 -17.97 -19.25
C GLN A 245 73.64 -17.67 -20.75
N VAL A 246 73.04 -16.49 -20.97
CA VAL A 246 73.34 -15.41 -21.94
C VAL A 246 74.49 -15.65 -22.94
N ALA A 247 74.24 -15.50 -24.24
CA ALA A 247 74.81 -14.41 -25.07
C ALA A 247 74.56 -14.58 -26.59
N ARG A 248 74.48 -13.40 -27.21
CA ARG A 248 74.66 -13.03 -28.64
C ARG A 248 73.37 -12.82 -29.44
N HIS A 249 73.01 -11.60 -29.83
CA HIS A 249 73.61 -10.55 -30.68
C HIS A 249 72.95 -10.54 -32.07
N LEU A 250 72.49 -9.35 -32.46
CA LEU A 250 72.31 -8.81 -33.82
C LEU A 250 70.96 -9.00 -34.55
N ARG A 251 70.32 -7.82 -34.75
CA ARG A 251 70.16 -7.09 -36.04
C ARG A 251 68.73 -6.84 -36.52
N ARG A 252 68.52 -5.53 -36.76
CA ARG A 252 67.82 -4.84 -37.87
C ARG A 252 66.32 -4.55 -37.76
N GLN A 253 66.04 -3.24 -37.86
CA GLN A 253 64.79 -2.49 -38.05
C GLN A 253 64.17 -2.73 -39.47
N PRO A 254 63.25 -1.92 -40.05
CA PRO A 254 62.35 -0.84 -39.54
C PRO A 254 60.89 -0.87 -40.09
N ALA A 255 60.06 0.10 -39.67
CA ALA A 255 59.19 0.98 -40.51
C ALA A 255 57.69 1.11 -40.11
N ARG A 256 57.31 2.36 -39.74
CA ARG A 256 56.21 3.27 -40.21
C ARG A 256 54.88 2.68 -40.78
N PRO A 257 53.82 3.50 -40.99
CA PRO A 257 53.13 4.50 -40.14
C PRO A 257 51.59 4.28 -40.23
N VAL A 258 50.74 5.24 -39.80
CA VAL A 258 49.57 5.80 -40.55
C VAL A 258 48.59 6.53 -39.61
N LEU A 259 48.34 7.78 -39.99
CA LEU A 259 47.36 8.74 -39.52
C LEU A 259 45.97 8.40 -40.12
N LEU A 260 44.87 8.46 -39.38
CA LEU A 260 43.54 8.58 -40.01
C LEU A 260 42.62 9.58 -39.29
N GLN A 261 41.99 10.39 -40.13
CA GLN A 261 41.26 11.61 -39.83
C GLN A 261 39.84 11.38 -39.30
N VAL A 262 39.39 12.43 -38.62
CA VAL A 262 38.07 12.70 -38.06
C VAL A 262 37.04 12.96 -39.17
N VAL A 263 35.86 12.33 -39.07
CA VAL A 263 34.65 12.72 -39.83
C VAL A 263 33.60 13.28 -38.86
N LYS A 264 33.06 14.46 -39.21
CA LYS A 264 32.06 15.25 -38.47
C LYS A 264 30.62 14.73 -38.65
N PRO A 265 29.69 15.10 -37.74
CA PRO A 265 28.33 14.55 -37.67
C PRO A 265 27.31 15.24 -38.60
N VAL A 266 26.25 14.50 -38.95
CA VAL A 266 25.09 14.94 -39.74
C VAL A 266 23.98 15.47 -38.81
N GLN A 267 23.50 16.69 -39.06
CA GLN A 267 22.32 17.30 -38.46
C GLN A 267 21.02 16.80 -39.10
N PHE A 268 19.99 16.58 -38.28
CA PHE A 268 18.61 16.34 -38.72
C PHE A 268 17.74 17.59 -38.48
N CYS A 269 17.07 18.08 -39.52
CA CYS A 269 16.03 19.11 -39.46
C CYS A 269 14.64 18.48 -39.25
N ASN A 270 13.87 19.00 -38.28
CA ASN A 270 12.45 18.67 -38.10
C ASN A 270 11.58 19.82 -38.63
N ASN A 271 10.75 19.52 -39.64
CA ASN A 271 9.76 20.43 -40.18
C ASN A 271 8.39 20.13 -39.55
N CYS A 272 7.91 21.01 -38.67
CA CYS A 272 6.55 21.00 -38.15
C CYS A 272 5.62 21.81 -39.07
N LYS A 273 4.56 21.20 -39.58
CA LYS A 273 3.47 21.92 -40.26
C LYS A 273 2.18 21.79 -39.42
N LEU A 274 1.78 22.92 -38.84
CA LEU A 274 0.46 23.20 -38.28
C LEU A 274 -0.58 23.21 -39.40
N ILE A 275 -1.75 22.61 -39.16
CA ILE A 275 -2.96 22.85 -39.96
C ILE A 275 -4.02 23.45 -39.05
N VAL A 276 -4.58 24.57 -39.55
CA VAL A 276 -5.53 25.50 -38.95
C VAL A 276 -6.97 25.04 -39.19
N LYS A 277 -7.87 25.45 -38.28
CA LYS A 277 -9.34 25.30 -38.34
C LYS A 277 -9.97 25.93 -39.58
N SER A 278 -11.13 25.42 -40.01
CA SER A 278 -12.15 26.23 -40.68
C SER A 278 -13.55 25.61 -40.56
N LYS A 279 -14.49 26.47 -40.13
CA LYS A 279 -15.97 26.44 -40.12
C LYS A 279 -16.68 25.36 -39.31
#